data_AF-A0A1J5BB57-F1
#
_entry.id   AF-A0A1J5BB57-F1
#
_cell.length_a   1.000
_cell.length_b   1.000
_cell.length_c   1.000
_cell.angle_alpha   90.00
_cell.angle_beta   90.00
_cell.angle_gamma   90.00
#
_symmetry.space_group_name_H-M   'P 1'
#
loop_
_entity.id
_entity.type
_entity.pdbx_description
1 polymer ?
#
loop_
_entity_poly.entity_id
_entity_poly.type
_entity_poly.pdbx_seq_one_letter_code
_entity_poly.pdbx_strand_id
1 'polypeptide(L)'
;MTTSRFEQRWFEFGPDAWLIAYDIADPMRLARVHRYLKAVAMPVQYSVFLGWFSPREIDLLTRGLETRIDARRDDVRMYHLPSRTQLYRFGRQWLPERVFLVGDTWHIGEEQAIGSNATENPGDRLRNHLSDQRQSERED
;
A
#
# COMPACT_ATOMS: atom_id res chain seq x y z
N MET A 1 -32.51 -23.70 1.34
CA MET A 1 -31.88 -22.46 1.82
C MET A 1 -30.38 -22.69 1.90
N THR A 2 -29.64 -22.30 0.86
CA THR A 2 -28.19 -22.55 0.76
C THR A 2 -27.47 -21.38 1.39
N THR A 3 -26.99 -21.54 2.62
CA THR A 3 -26.07 -20.61 3.26
C THR A 3 -24.79 -20.56 2.42
N SER A 4 -24.66 -19.52 1.59
CA SER A 4 -23.43 -19.20 0.87
C SER A 4 -22.36 -18.98 1.93
N ARG A 5 -21.53 -20.01 2.11
CA ARG A 5 -20.41 -20.05 3.04
C ARG A 5 -19.39 -19.02 2.55
N PHE A 6 -19.49 -17.79 3.08
CA PHE A 6 -18.41 -16.81 3.00
C PHE A 6 -17.14 -17.50 3.49
N GLU A 7 -16.24 -17.85 2.58
CA GLU A 7 -14.99 -18.52 2.89
C GLU A 7 -14.16 -17.61 3.79
N GLN A 8 -14.19 -17.92 5.09
CA GLN A 8 -13.35 -17.30 6.10
C GLN A 8 -11.90 -17.77 5.86
N ARG A 9 -11.15 -17.01 5.08
CA ARG A 9 -9.72 -17.22 4.87
C ARG A 9 -8.92 -16.25 5.70
N TRP A 10 -7.90 -16.78 6.35
CA TRP A 10 -6.85 -16.00 6.99
C TRP A 10 -5.91 -15.50 5.91
N PHE A 11 -5.67 -14.19 5.88
CA PHE A 11 -4.54 -13.64 5.16
C PHE A 11 -3.39 -13.50 6.15
N GLU A 12 -2.29 -14.17 5.85
CA GLU A 12 -1.03 -13.94 6.55
C GLU A 12 -0.35 -12.75 5.87
N PHE A 13 -0.50 -11.59 6.49
CA PHE A 13 0.27 -10.44 6.10
C PHE A 13 1.65 -10.53 6.76
N GLY A 14 2.71 -10.19 6.02
CA GLY A 14 4.01 -9.92 6.65
C GLY A 14 3.87 -8.86 7.75
N PRO A 15 4.82 -8.75 8.70
CA PRO A 15 4.73 -7.84 9.84
C PRO A 15 4.67 -6.36 9.44
N ASP A 16 4.93 -6.03 8.18
CA ASP A 16 5.01 -4.66 7.68
C ASP A 16 3.79 -4.24 6.87
N ALA A 17 2.64 -4.91 6.99
CA ALA A 17 1.46 -4.55 6.22
C ALA A 17 0.75 -3.30 6.77
N TRP A 18 0.30 -2.43 5.88
CA TRP A 18 -0.41 -1.20 6.20
C TRP A 18 -1.62 -0.98 5.30
N LEU A 19 -2.74 -0.59 5.92
CA LEU A 19 -3.90 -0.09 5.22
C LEU A 19 -3.88 1.44 5.22
N ILE A 20 -4.02 2.05 4.06
CA ILE A 20 -4.02 3.50 3.88
C ILE A 20 -5.38 3.89 3.33
N ALA A 21 -6.09 4.76 4.03
CA ALA A 21 -7.37 5.28 3.59
C ALA A 21 -7.31 6.80 3.51
N TYR A 22 -8.01 7.39 2.55
CA TYR A 22 -8.14 8.84 2.46
C TYR A 22 -9.59 9.29 2.30
N ASP A 23 -9.87 10.48 2.79
CA ASP A 23 -11.09 11.25 2.52
C ASP A 23 -10.66 12.64 2.04
N ILE A 24 -10.76 12.86 0.72
CA ILE A 24 -10.28 14.07 0.05
C ILE A 24 -11.35 14.49 -0.95
N ALA A 25 -11.97 15.65 -0.70
CA ALA A 25 -13.05 16.16 -1.54
C ALA A 25 -12.54 16.91 -2.79
N ASP A 26 -11.35 17.50 -2.71
CA ASP A 26 -10.78 18.28 -3.81
C ASP A 26 -10.23 17.37 -4.93
N PRO A 27 -10.74 17.47 -6.17
CA PRO A 27 -10.34 16.55 -7.24
C PRO A 27 -8.85 16.62 -7.62
N MET A 28 -8.22 17.80 -7.48
CA MET A 28 -6.81 17.96 -7.85
C MET A 28 -5.90 17.33 -6.79
N ARG A 29 -6.16 17.57 -5.50
CA ARG A 29 -5.42 16.92 -4.41
C ARG A 29 -5.67 15.42 -4.38
N LEU A 30 -6.91 14.98 -4.60
CA LEU A 30 -7.25 13.56 -4.72
C LEU A 30 -6.43 12.89 -5.82
N ALA A 31 -6.38 13.47 -7.03
CA ALA A 31 -5.62 12.90 -8.13
C ALA A 31 -4.12 12.78 -7.83
N ARG A 32 -3.54 13.78 -7.13
CA ARG A 32 -2.14 13.77 -6.69
C ARG A 32 -1.87 12.67 -5.67
N VAL A 33 -2.69 12.57 -4.62
CA VAL A 33 -2.57 11.54 -3.57
C VAL A 33 -2.78 10.15 -4.16
N HIS A 34 -3.82 9.96 -4.96
CA HIS A 34 -4.11 8.66 -5.57
C HIS A 34 -2.97 8.19 -6.46
N ARG A 35 -2.41 9.07 -7.31
CA ARG A 35 -1.26 8.73 -8.15
C ARG A 35 -0.02 8.39 -7.32
N TYR A 36 0.23 9.16 -6.26
CA TYR A 36 1.35 8.93 -5.35
C TYR A 36 1.24 7.57 -4.66
N LEU A 37 0.08 7.26 -4.06
CA LEU A 37 -0.15 5.97 -3.40
C LEU A 37 -0.09 4.79 -4.39
N LYS A 38 -0.65 4.94 -5.59
CA LYS A 38 -0.65 3.88 -6.61
C LYS A 38 0.77 3.48 -7.08
N ALA A 39 1.77 4.33 -6.90
CA ALA A 39 3.15 4.00 -7.23
C ALA A 39 3.79 3.01 -6.23
N VAL A 40 3.28 2.95 -5.00
CA VAL A 40 3.97 2.30 -3.86
C VAL A 40 3.06 1.38 -3.04
N ALA A 41 1.76 1.46 -3.26
CA ALA A 41 0.73 0.66 -2.63
C ALA A 41 -0.30 0.22 -3.66
N MET A 42 -1.00 -0.85 -3.33
CA MET A 42 -2.02 -1.42 -4.18
C MET A 42 -3.42 -0.91 -3.82
N PRO A 43 -4.21 -0.41 -4.77
CA PRO A 43 -5.59 -0.01 -4.51
C PRO A 43 -6.47 -1.25 -4.24
N VAL A 44 -7.14 -1.28 -3.09
CA VAL A 44 -8.12 -2.32 -2.74
C VAL A 44 -9.56 -1.84 -2.90
N GLN A 45 -9.79 -0.53 -2.74
CA GLN A 45 -11.02 0.19 -3.06
C GLN A 45 -10.67 1.58 -3.57
N TYR A 46 -11.68 2.37 -3.99
CA TYR A 46 -11.45 3.70 -4.56
C TYR A 46 -10.58 4.60 -3.68
N SER A 47 -10.83 4.63 -2.36
CA SER A 47 -10.10 5.45 -1.39
C SER A 47 -9.28 4.65 -0.38
N VAL A 48 -9.01 3.37 -0.67
CA VAL A 48 -8.29 2.48 0.25
C VAL A 48 -7.20 1.71 -0.50
N PHE A 49 -6.00 1.77 0.06
CA PHE A 49 -4.80 1.13 -0.44
C PHE A 49 -4.21 0.19 0.61
N LEU A 50 -3.54 -0.86 0.15
CA LEU A 50 -2.79 -1.81 0.95
C LEU A 50 -1.34 -1.82 0.47
N GLY A 51 -0.39 -1.70 1.39
CA GLY A 51 1.03 -1.77 1.08
C GLY A 51 1.83 -2.42 2.20
N TRP A 52 3.12 -2.66 1.92
CA TRP A 52 4.06 -3.20 2.90
C TRP A 52 5.20 -2.21 3.06
N PHE A 53 5.40 -1.72 4.27
CA PHE A 53 6.32 -0.63 4.55
C PHE A 53 6.99 -0.85 5.90
N SER A 54 8.31 -0.74 5.89
CA SER A 54 9.12 -0.58 7.10
C SER A 54 8.77 0.74 7.80
N PRO A 55 9.11 0.91 9.09
CA PRO A 55 8.87 2.16 9.81
C PRO A 55 9.46 3.39 9.11
N ARG A 56 10.65 3.25 8.50
CA ARG A 56 11.29 4.34 7.74
C ARG A 56 10.51 4.71 6.48
N GLU A 57 9.94 3.73 5.79
CA GLU A 57 9.11 3.99 4.60
C GLU A 57 7.80 4.68 4.97
N ILE A 58 7.21 4.33 6.11
CA ILE A 58 6.03 5.02 6.64
C ILE A 58 6.32 6.49 6.94
N ASP A 59 7.47 6.81 7.54
CA ASP A 59 7.86 8.20 7.78
C ASP A 59 8.03 8.98 6.46
N LEU A 60 8.66 8.37 5.45
CA LEU A 60 8.83 8.97 4.13
C LEU A 60 7.49 9.17 3.41
N LEU A 61 6.62 8.17 3.48
CA LEU A 61 5.28 8.19 2.91
C LEU A 61 4.43 9.29 3.55
N THR A 62 4.48 9.40 4.88
CA THR A 62 3.77 10.42 5.66
C THR A 62 4.21 11.82 5.23
N ARG A 63 5.52 12.11 5.21
CA ARG A 63 6.05 13.40 4.73
C ARG A 63 5.68 13.68 3.28
N GLY A 64 5.67 12.66 2.44
CA GLY A 64 5.22 12.77 1.04
C GLY A 64 3.74 13.13 0.92
N LEU A 65 2.89 12.59 1.80
CA LEU A 65 1.46 12.90 1.83
C LEU A 65 1.20 14.31 2.37
N GLU A 66 1.92 14.75 3.40
CA GLU A 66 1.80 16.09 3.99
C GLU A 66 1.99 17.21 2.96
N THR A 67 2.85 17.03 1.95
CA THR A 67 3.05 18.02 0.88
C THR A 67 1.98 17.99 -0.22
N ARG A 68 1.05 17.03 -0.15
CA ARG A 68 0.02 16.76 -1.18
C ARG A 68 -1.40 16.99 -0.67
N ILE A 69 -1.59 17.13 0.65
CA ILE A 69 -2.90 17.34 1.29
C ILE A 69 -3.04 18.73 1.92
N ASP A 70 -4.27 19.17 2.09
CA ASP A 70 -4.64 20.24 3.02
C ASP A 70 -5.10 19.61 4.33
N ALA A 71 -4.22 19.57 5.34
CA ALA A 71 -4.50 18.91 6.63
C ALA A 71 -5.72 19.46 7.40
N ARG A 72 -6.30 20.60 6.97
CA ARG A 72 -7.54 21.14 7.56
C ARG A 72 -8.81 20.63 6.89
N ARG A 73 -8.68 20.03 5.70
CA ARG A 73 -9.82 19.63 4.84
C ARG A 73 -9.77 18.18 4.41
N ASP A 74 -8.58 17.60 4.40
CA ASP A 74 -8.30 16.27 3.92
C ASP A 74 -7.93 15.37 5.12
N ASP A 75 -8.40 14.13 5.11
CA ASP A 75 -8.02 13.10 6.08
C ASP A 75 -7.28 11.97 5.35
N VAL A 76 -6.12 11.58 5.88
CA VAL A 76 -5.39 10.41 5.41
C VAL A 76 -4.97 9.61 6.63
N ARG A 77 -5.37 8.34 6.66
CA ARG A 77 -5.16 7.44 7.78
C ARG A 77 -4.32 6.26 7.35
N MET A 78 -3.38 5.88 8.19
CA MET A 78 -2.47 4.77 7.98
C MET A 78 -2.59 3.84 9.18
N TYR A 79 -3.02 2.60 8.92
CA TYR A 79 -3.24 1.59 9.94
C TYR A 79 -2.27 0.44 9.75
N HIS A 80 -1.43 0.20 10.75
CA HIS A 80 -0.58 -0.99 10.77
C HIS A 80 -1.45 -2.23 10.96
N LEU A 81 -1.24 -3.24 10.13
CA LEU A 81 -1.99 -4.49 10.18
C LEU A 81 -1.15 -5.56 10.90
N PRO A 82 -1.71 -6.22 11.92
CA PRO A 82 -1.08 -7.39 12.52
C PRO A 82 -0.82 -8.48 11.48
N SER A 83 0.23 -9.28 11.68
CA SER A 83 0.62 -10.34 10.75
C SER A 83 -0.51 -11.35 10.46
N ARG A 84 -1.41 -11.54 11.43
CA ARG A 84 -2.64 -12.31 11.27
C ARG A 84 -3.84 -11.37 11.28
N THR A 85 -4.24 -10.90 10.10
CA THR A 85 -5.43 -10.05 9.95
C THR A 85 -6.51 -10.79 9.17
N GLN A 86 -7.72 -10.81 9.72
CA GLN A 86 -8.89 -11.25 8.97
C GLN A 86 -9.35 -10.13 8.05
N LEU A 87 -9.35 -10.38 6.74
CA LEU A 87 -9.84 -9.43 5.76
C LEU A 87 -11.19 -9.89 5.21
N TYR A 88 -12.24 -9.16 5.54
CA TYR A 88 -13.56 -9.34 4.95
C TYR A 88 -13.79 -8.26 3.89
N ARG A 89 -14.16 -8.68 2.68
CA ARG A 89 -14.58 -7.76 1.62
C ARG A 89 -16.04 -8.02 1.30
N PHE A 90 -16.84 -6.97 1.42
CA PHE A 90 -18.25 -7.00 1.07
C PHE A 90 -18.48 -6.17 -0.20
N GLY A 91 -19.42 -6.59 -1.05
CA GLY A 91 -19.76 -5.91 -2.31
C GLY A 91 -19.09 -6.50 -3.55
N ARG A 92 -19.16 -5.76 -4.67
CA ARG A 92 -18.78 -6.24 -6.00
C ARG A 92 -17.26 -6.31 -6.14
N GLN A 93 -16.72 -7.52 -6.21
CA GLN A 93 -15.30 -7.74 -6.47
C GLN A 93 -15.00 -7.37 -7.93
N TRP A 94 -14.05 -6.46 -8.16
CA TRP A 94 -13.61 -6.06 -9.51
C TRP A 94 -12.68 -7.11 -10.15
N LEU A 95 -12.23 -8.08 -9.37
CA LEU A 95 -11.49 -9.23 -9.84
C LEU A 95 -12.46 -10.34 -10.25
N PRO A 96 -12.21 -11.06 -11.35
CA PRO A 96 -12.99 -12.24 -11.73
C PRO A 96 -13.11 -13.25 -10.57
N GLU A 97 -14.16 -14.06 -10.55
CA GLU A 97 -14.55 -15.00 -9.45
C GLU A 97 -13.48 -16.03 -9.01
N ARG A 98 -12.30 -16.03 -9.62
CA ARG A 98 -11.17 -16.93 -9.29
C ARG A 98 -9.81 -16.23 -9.22
N VAL A 99 -9.79 -14.89 -9.29
CA VAL A 99 -8.57 -14.11 -9.16
C VAL A 99 -8.49 -13.58 -7.75
N PHE A 100 -7.50 -14.08 -7.03
CA PHE A 100 -7.20 -13.65 -5.68
C PHE A 100 -6.00 -12.73 -5.70
N LEU A 101 -6.09 -11.74 -4.83
CA LEU A 101 -4.93 -10.93 -4.52
C LEU A 101 -4.11 -11.72 -3.50
N VAL A 102 -3.10 -12.43 -3.99
CA VAL A 102 -2.10 -13.09 -3.17
C VAL A 102 -0.99 -12.06 -2.97
N GLY A 103 -0.82 -11.58 -1.75
CA GLY A 103 0.41 -10.86 -1.41
C GLY A 103 1.50 -11.91 -1.29
N ASP A 104 2.55 -11.79 -2.09
CA ASP A 104 3.71 -12.67 -1.96
C ASP A 104 4.22 -12.57 -0.52
N THR A 105 4.21 -13.70 0.17
CA THR A 105 4.71 -13.82 1.54
C THR A 105 6.21 -13.56 1.51
N TRP A 106 6.63 -12.33 1.79
CA TRP A 106 8.03 -12.02 2.03
C TRP A 106 8.38 -12.52 3.44
N HIS A 107 9.07 -13.66 3.49
CA HIS A 107 9.74 -14.09 4.71
C HIS A 107 10.80 -13.05 5.06
N ILE A 108 10.60 -12.30 6.15
CA ILE A 108 11.69 -11.58 6.81
C ILE A 108 12.46 -12.64 7.63
N GLY A 109 13.22 -13.46 6.92
CA GLY A 109 14.18 -14.38 7.48
C GLY A 109 15.57 -13.74 7.42
N GLU A 110 16.29 -13.83 8.53
CA GLU A 110 17.63 -13.28 8.74
C GLU A 110 18.58 -13.46 7.55
N GLU A 111 19.37 -12.41 7.36
CA GLU A 111 20.55 -12.32 6.53
C GLU A 111 21.39 -13.61 6.54
N GLN A 112 21.34 -14.40 5.46
CA GLN A 112 22.52 -15.14 5.00
C GLN A 112 22.66 -15.01 3.49
N ALA A 113 23.77 -14.38 3.14
CA ALA A 113 24.27 -14.20 1.79
C ALA A 113 24.33 -15.52 1.02
N ILE A 114 23.85 -15.51 -0.23
CA ILE A 114 24.47 -16.12 -1.42
C ILE A 114 23.74 -15.57 -2.66
N GLY A 115 24.51 -14.96 -3.57
CA GLY A 115 24.27 -15.01 -5.02
C GLY A 115 23.09 -14.23 -5.58
N SER A 116 23.38 -13.01 -6.04
CA SER A 116 22.70 -12.25 -7.09
C SER A 116 21.72 -13.02 -7.99
N ASN A 117 20.43 -12.68 -7.90
CA ASN A 117 19.61 -12.27 -9.05
C ASN A 117 18.29 -11.62 -8.59
N ALA A 118 18.24 -10.30 -8.79
CA ALA A 118 17.10 -9.40 -8.86
C ALA A 118 15.73 -9.93 -8.37
N THR A 119 15.34 -9.52 -7.17
CA THR A 119 13.95 -9.13 -6.91
C THR A 119 14.01 -7.88 -6.05
N GLU A 120 13.78 -6.71 -6.67
CA GLU A 120 13.84 -5.42 -5.98
C GLU A 120 12.88 -5.41 -4.80
N ASN A 121 13.41 -5.11 -3.61
CA ASN A 121 12.63 -4.99 -2.39
C ASN A 121 11.66 -3.79 -2.54
N PRO A 122 10.39 -3.89 -2.08
CA PRO A 122 9.45 -2.76 -2.05
C PRO A 122 10.03 -1.45 -1.49
N GLY A 123 10.92 -1.54 -0.50
CA GLY A 123 11.62 -0.38 0.05
C GLY A 123 12.56 0.33 -0.92
N ASP A 124 13.13 -0.44 -1.85
CA ASP A 124 13.99 0.10 -2.90
C ASP A 124 13.15 0.74 -4.01
N ARG A 125 11.92 0.27 -4.25
CA ARG A 125 10.98 0.95 -5.16
C ARG A 125 10.57 2.34 -4.66
N LEU A 126 10.26 2.48 -3.38
CA LEU A 126 9.96 3.81 -2.79
C LEU A 126 11.19 4.72 -2.85
N ARG A 127 12.38 4.20 -2.50
CA ARG A 127 13.64 4.96 -2.58
C ARG A 127 13.94 5.42 -4.00
N ASN A 128 13.85 4.55 -4.99
CA ASN A 128 14.13 4.86 -6.38
C ASN A 128 13.12 5.89 -6.92
N HIS A 129 11.82 5.69 -6.68
CA HIS A 129 10.78 6.62 -7.14
C HIS A 129 10.88 8.02 -6.50
N LEU A 130 11.22 8.10 -5.20
CA LEU A 130 11.42 9.38 -4.52
C LEU A 130 12.73 10.07 -4.93
N SER A 131 13.73 9.31 -5.38
CA SER A 131 14.99 9.86 -5.88
C SER A 131 14.79 10.48 -7.27
N ASP A 132 14.05 9.79 -8.15
CA ASP A 132 13.68 10.29 -9.47
C ASP A 132 12.85 11.59 -9.39
N GLN A 133 11.88 11.68 -8.47
CA GLN A 133 11.09 12.91 -8.29
C GLN A 133 11.92 14.09 -7.78
N ARG A 134 12.96 13.87 -6.95
CA ARG A 134 13.83 14.95 -6.47
C ARG A 134 14.82 15.44 -7.52
N GLN A 135 15.15 14.60 -8.50
CA GLN A 135 16.02 14.98 -9.61
C GLN A 135 15.26 15.80 -10.66
N SER A 136 14.00 15.44 -10.96
CA SER A 136 13.16 16.24 -11.86
C SER A 136 12.81 17.63 -11.30
N GLU A 137 12.74 17.80 -9.97
CA GLU A 137 12.46 19.09 -9.33
C GLU A 137 13.69 20.04 -9.23
N ARG A 138 14.90 19.59 -9.63
CA ARG A 138 16.13 20.40 -9.61
C ARG A 138 16.58 20.88 -11.00
N GLU A 139 15.94 20.39 -12.06
CA GLU A 139 16.30 20.70 -13.44
C GLU A 139 15.38 21.75 -14.10
N ASP A 140 14.42 22.30 -13.34
CA ASP A 140 13.57 23.45 -13.70
C ASP A 140 13.89 24.69 -12.84
#